data_AF-A0A846DXF9-F1
#
_entry.id   AF-A0A846DXF9-F1
#
_cell.length_a   1.000
_cell.length_b   1.000
_cell.length_c   1.000
_cell.angle_alpha   90.00
_cell.angle_beta   90.00
_cell.angle_gamma   90.00
#
_symmetry.space_group_name_H-M   'P 1'
#
loop_
_entity.id
_entity.type
_entity.pdbx_description
1 polymer ?
#
loop_
_entity_poly.entity_id
_entity_poly.type
_entity_poly.pdbx_seq_one_letter_code
_entity_poly.pdbx_strand_id
1 'polypeptide(L)' 'MDIKGTPHHSIKLFRYRVHCLAKELWKEKDPVCRVNLTLQLADAVTSLARLEVQEAKKCQHSSLSASDSELNEL' A
#
# COMPACT_ATOMS: atom_id res chain seq x y z
N MET A 1 -24.63 -8.14 -12.82
CA MET A 1 -23.21 -8.26 -13.18
C MET A 1 -22.42 -7.59 -12.08
N ASP A 2 -21.99 -8.37 -11.08
CA ASP A 2 -21.13 -7.87 -10.03
C ASP A 2 -19.73 -7.69 -10.60
N ILE A 3 -19.40 -6.45 -10.96
CA ILE A 3 -18.02 -6.04 -11.15
C ILE A 3 -17.42 -6.08 -9.74
N LYS A 4 -16.93 -7.27 -9.33
CA LYS A 4 -16.12 -7.47 -8.13
C LYS A 4 -15.06 -6.39 -8.15
N GLY A 5 -15.24 -5.41 -7.28
CA GLY A 5 -14.55 -4.13 -7.33
C GLY A 5 -13.06 -4.35 -7.54
N THR A 6 -12.54 -3.90 -8.67
CA THR A 6 -11.14 -3.51 -8.77
C THR A 6 -10.96 -2.49 -7.64
N PRO A 7 -10.22 -2.81 -6.56
CA PRO A 7 -10.06 -1.83 -5.52
C PRO A 7 -9.25 -0.73 -6.19
N HIS A 8 -9.79 0.48 -6.23
CA HIS A 8 -9.03 1.72 -6.46
C HIS A 8 -7.92 1.94 -5.40
N HIS A 9 -7.57 0.89 -4.63
CA HIS A 9 -6.70 0.80 -3.45
C HIS A 9 -5.76 -0.42 -3.56
N SER A 10 -5.25 -0.75 -4.75
CA SER A 10 -4.27 -1.83 -4.90
C SER A 10 -2.92 -1.41 -4.31
N ILE A 11 -2.42 -2.15 -3.31
CA ILE A 11 -1.08 -1.96 -2.72
C ILE A 11 0.00 -1.88 -3.81
N LYS A 12 -0.08 -2.77 -4.82
CA LYS A 12 0.87 -2.81 -5.94
C LYS A 12 0.86 -1.51 -6.74
N LEU A 13 -0.32 -0.91 -6.96
CA LEU A 13 -0.46 0.36 -7.67
C LEU A 13 0.17 1.51 -6.87
N PHE A 14 -0.06 1.55 -5.55
CA PHE A 14 0.57 2.54 -4.68
C PHE A 14 2.09 2.38 -4.60
N ARG A 15 2.62 1.15 -4.52
CA ARG A 15 4.07 0.88 -4.61
C ARG A 15 4.66 1.44 -5.90
N TYR A 16 4.01 1.18 -7.04
CA TYR A 16 4.45 1.70 -8.34
C TYR A 16 4.39 3.23 -8.40
N ARG A 17 3.30 3.83 -7.91
CA ARG A 17 3.14 5.29 -7.88
C ARG A 17 4.22 5.98 -7.04
N VAL A 18 4.53 5.45 -5.87
CA VAL A 18 5.63 5.94 -5.02
C VAL A 18 6.97 5.86 -5.76
N HIS A 19 7.24 4.75 -6.44
CA HIS A 19 8.47 4.60 -7.23
C HIS A 19 8.58 5.66 -8.35
N CYS A 20 7.51 5.87 -9.13
CA CYS A 20 7.51 6.86 -10.20
C CYS A 20 7.70 8.29 -9.66
N LEU A 21 6.93 8.69 -8.65
CA LEU A 21 7.02 10.03 -8.06
C LEU A 21 8.39 10.30 -7.44
N ALA A 22 8.97 9.32 -6.74
CA ALA A 22 10.33 9.46 -6.19
C ALA A 22 11.39 9.62 -7.28
N LYS A 23 11.26 8.87 -8.38
CA LYS A 23 12.16 8.96 -9.54
C LYS A 23 12.03 10.31 -10.27
N GLU A 24 10.82 10.84 -10.40
CA GLU A 24 10.56 12.16 -10.96
C GLU A 24 11.13 13.26 -10.06
N LEU A 25 10.87 13.20 -8.75
CA LEU A 25 11.39 14.16 -7.77
C LEU A 25 12.92 14.21 -7.77
N TRP A 26 13.60 13.06 -7.89
CA TRP A 26 15.06 12.99 -7.97
C TRP A 26 15.64 13.72 -9.18
N LYS A 27 14.90 13.75 -10.30
CA LYS A 27 15.35 14.37 -11.56
C LYS A 27 14.96 15.84 -11.71
N GLU A 28 13.98 16.29 -10.94
CA GLU A 28 13.38 17.62 -11.09
C GLU A 28 14.27 18.75 -10.53
N LYS A 29 14.46 19.79 -11.33
CA LYS A 29 15.32 20.94 -11.03
C LYS A 29 14.52 22.18 -10.63
N ASP A 30 13.28 22.30 -11.05
CA ASP A 30 12.41 23.42 -10.70
C ASP A 30 11.90 23.27 -9.25
N PRO A 31 12.18 24.23 -8.34
CA PRO A 31 11.69 24.19 -6.97
C PRO A 31 10.16 24.13 -6.86
N VAL A 32 9.40 24.77 -7.74
CA VAL A 32 7.93 24.76 -7.71
C VAL A 32 7.41 23.35 -8.02
N CYS A 33 7.94 22.74 -9.07
CA CYS A 33 7.61 21.36 -9.43
C CYS A 33 8.04 20.37 -8.34
N ARG A 34 9.23 20.56 -7.72
CA ARG A 34 9.68 19.71 -6.61
C ARG A 34 8.73 19.74 -5.43
N VAL A 35 8.20 20.90 -5.04
CA VAL A 35 7.23 20.99 -3.94
C VAL A 35 5.98 20.17 -4.26
N ASN A 36 5.44 20.32 -5.47
CA ASN A 36 4.25 19.59 -5.91
C ASN A 36 4.49 18.07 -5.98
N LEU A 37 5.63 17.63 -6.51
CA LEU A 37 6.01 16.21 -6.54
C LEU A 37 6.21 15.66 -5.13
N THR A 38 6.79 16.45 -4.22
CA THR A 38 6.99 16.05 -2.82
C THR A 38 5.66 15.86 -2.10
N LEU A 39 4.71 16.78 -2.27
CA LEU A 39 3.36 16.66 -1.71
C LEU A 39 2.65 15.40 -2.22
N GLN A 40 2.64 15.19 -3.54
CA GLN A 40 2.04 13.99 -4.14
C GLN A 40 2.72 12.69 -3.67
N LEU A 41 4.05 12.70 -3.51
CA LEU A 41 4.80 11.56 -3.00
C LEU A 41 4.42 11.26 -1.54
N ALA A 42 4.32 12.29 -0.68
CA ALA A 42 3.94 12.12 0.71
C ALA A 42 2.53 11.51 0.87
N ASP A 43 1.56 11.97 0.07
CA ASP A 43 0.20 11.44 0.06
C ASP A 43 0.16 9.97 -0.39
N ALA A 44 0.92 9.65 -1.45
CA ALA A 44 1.03 8.29 -1.97
C ALA A 44 1.70 7.33 -0.96
N VAL A 45 2.79 7.77 -0.31
CA VAL A 45 3.49 7.00 0.72
C VAL A 45 2.59 6.79 1.94
N THR A 46 1.88 7.81 2.39
CA THR A 46 0.96 7.70 3.54
C THR A 46 -0.16 6.70 3.25
N SER A 47 -0.73 6.76 2.04
CA SER A 47 -1.76 5.82 1.60
C SER A 47 -1.21 4.40 1.51
N LEU A 48 -0.02 4.22 0.94
CA LEU A 48 0.66 2.93 0.87
C LEU A 48 0.89 2.35 2.27
N ALA A 49 1.44 3.14 3.20
CA ALA A 49 1.71 2.70 4.57
C ALA A 49 0.44 2.18 5.27
N ARG A 50 -0.69 2.87 5.12
CA ARG A 50 -1.98 2.42 5.67
C ARG A 50 -2.42 1.08 5.09
N LEU A 51 -2.28 0.90 3.78
CA LEU A 51 -2.63 -0.36 3.12
C LEU A 51 -1.70 -1.51 3.53
N GLU A 52 -0.40 -1.27 3.66
CA GLU A 52 0.57 -2.28 4.12
C GLU A 52 0.29 -2.69 5.57
N VAL A 53 -0.12 -1.76 6.45
CA VAL A 53 -0.55 -2.10 7.82
C VAL A 53 -1.79 -2.98 7.80
N GLN A 54 -2.78 -2.67 6.95
CA GLN A 54 -3.97 -3.51 6.82
C GLN A 54 -3.63 -4.91 6.31
N GLU A 55 -2.72 -5.02 5.34
CA GLU A 55 -2.26 -6.30 4.81
C GLU A 55 -1.47 -7.11 5.84
N ALA A 56 -0.55 -6.47 6.56
CA ALA A 56 0.21 -7.10 7.63
C ALA A 56 -0.70 -7.67 8.73
N LYS A 57 -1.76 -6.94 9.11
CA LYS A 57 -2.77 -7.42 10.07
C LYS A 57 -3.50 -8.65 9.56
N LYS A 58 -3.92 -8.69 8.29
CA LYS A 58 -4.58 -9.88 7.71
C LYS A 58 -3.68 -11.11 7.78
N CYS A 59 -2.39 -10.97 7.44
CA CYS A 59 -1.44 -12.06 7.53
C CYS A 59 -1.35 -12.61 8.97
N GLN A 60 -1.26 -11.73 9.97
CA GLN A 60 -1.20 -12.14 11.39
C GLN A 60 -2.48 -12.84 11.86
N HIS A 61 -3.66 -12.38 11.44
CA HIS A 61 -4.93 -13.02 11.80
C HIS A 61 -5.11 -14.38 11.11
N SER A 62 -4.70 -14.53 9.84
CA SER A 62 -4.73 -15.82 9.14
C SER A 62 -3.76 -16.85 9.74
N SER A 63 -2.64 -16.41 10.31
CA SER A 63 -1.72 -17.28 11.04
C SER A 63 -2.30 -17.77 12.37
N LEU A 64 -3.10 -16.94 13.06
CA LEU A 64 -3.70 -17.28 14.35
C LEU A 64 -4.89 -18.24 14.22
N SER A 65 -5.72 -18.08 13.16
CA SER A 65 -6.84 -19.00 12.91
C SER A 65 -6.43 -20.41 12.51
N ALA A 66 -5.19 -20.61 12.03
CA ALA A 66 -4.66 -21.93 11.71
C ALA A 66 -4.24 -22.71 12.97
N SER A 67 -3.94 -22.01 14.08
CA SER A 67 -3.49 -22.63 15.33
C SER A 67 -4.63 -23.20 16.18
N ASP A 68 -5.84 -22.66 16.04
CA ASP A 68 -7.00 -23.08 16.85
C ASP A 68 -7.68 -24.36 16.31
N SER A 69 -7.32 -24.81 15.10
CA SER A 69 -7.91 -26.01 14.50
C SER A 69 -7.20 -27.32 14.88
N GLU A 70 -5.96 -27.27 15.38
CA GLU A 70 -5.20 -28.47 15.77
C GLU A 70 -5.46 -28.93 17.22
N LEU A 71 -6.14 -28.13 18.05
CA LEU A 71 -6.40 -28.45 19.46
C LEU A 71 -7.76 -29.11 19.73
N ASN A 72 -8.57 -29.36 18.70
CA ASN A 72 -9.92 -29.92 18.86
C ASN A 72 -10.07 -31.34 18.27
N GLU A 73 -8.96 -32.03 17.98
CA GLU A 73 -8.93 -33.44 17.51
C GLU A 73 -8.17 -34.39 18.47
N LEU A 74 -8.21 -34.14 19.79
CA LEU A 74 -7.72 -35.09 20.81
C LEU A 74 -8.82 -35.46 21.83
#